data_AF-J2XWJ4-F1
#
_entry.id   AF-J2XWJ4-F1
#
_cell.length_a   1.000
_cell.length_b   1.000
_cell.length_c   1.000
_cell.angle_alpha   90.00
_cell.angle_beta   90.00
_cell.angle_gamma   90.00
#
_symmetry.space_group_name_H-M   'P 1'
#
loop_
_entity.id
_entity.type
_entity.pdbx_description
1 polymer ?
#
loop_
_entity_poly.entity_id
_entity_poly.type
_entity_poly.pdbx_seq_one_letter_code
_entity_poly.pdbx_strand_id
1 'polypeptide(L)'
;MPDLSWRNRWLQRLGDGMRRHAPVIRAVQWAVVVFYAVLLVTPALLPLPDSQARILDNLTLLAQFLFWGIWWPFVLLSMVFFGRLWCGVLCPEGSLSEWASHYGKGLGVPRWLRWGGWPTLAFCLTTLYGQLISVYDYAQAALLILGGSTVAAVIVGLLFARGKRVWCRYLCPVSGVFALLARLAPVHFQVDEQRWLENSAPRLPPPNCAPLLDIRRLQGASDCHACGRCSGQRGAVQLIARSSNQEILHATARTLSPWDTRLLLFGVIGLAMGAFQWTVSPWFVALKQSLAQWLVEHNQFWALQDNAPWWLLTHYPQLNDSFSWLDGFSIVAYLSLSSIVLGTALMLLLRLTARLARDRTLYWPLALTLTPLGGAGLFLGLSATTVKLLRYEGLLLEWVQPARACLLLAAMGWSLLLGWNRLSREGLSQVRRGSAIACLLLAEGMVGFGWWLQFWGWA
;
A
#
# COMPACT_ATOMS: atom_id res chain seq x y z
N MET A 1 -3.59 21.05 -30.55
CA MET A 1 -4.15 20.51 -29.28
C MET A 1 -5.66 20.82 -29.15
N PRO A 2 -6.52 20.53 -30.15
CA PRO A 2 -7.90 21.05 -30.14
C PRO A 2 -8.88 20.22 -29.29
N ASP A 3 -8.58 18.94 -29.03
CA ASP A 3 -9.57 17.97 -28.53
C ASP A 3 -9.66 17.84 -27.00
N LEU A 4 -8.90 18.66 -26.25
CA LEU A 4 -8.91 18.61 -24.79
C LEU A 4 -9.93 19.58 -24.20
N SER A 5 -10.76 19.08 -23.28
CA SER A 5 -11.61 19.91 -22.42
C SER A 5 -10.81 20.97 -21.67
N TRP A 6 -11.44 22.06 -21.23
CA TRP A 6 -10.76 23.13 -20.47
C TRP A 6 -9.98 22.60 -19.27
N ARG A 7 -10.58 21.68 -18.50
CA ARG A 7 -9.94 21.02 -17.34
C ARG A 7 -8.71 20.22 -17.77
N ASN A 8 -8.80 19.44 -18.84
CA ASN A 8 -7.69 18.65 -19.34
C ASN A 8 -6.57 19.51 -19.95
N ARG A 9 -6.86 20.70 -20.47
CA ARG A 9 -5.82 21.65 -20.91
C ARG A 9 -4.97 22.13 -19.72
N TRP A 10 -5.58 22.41 -18.58
CA TRP A 10 -4.84 22.76 -17.35
C TRP A 10 -4.01 21.60 -16.83
N LEU A 11 -4.59 20.40 -16.76
CA LEU A 11 -3.86 19.19 -16.37
C LEU A 11 -2.70 18.91 -17.34
N GLN A 12 -2.90 19.05 -18.64
CA GLN A 12 -1.82 18.88 -19.61
C GLN A 12 -0.70 19.90 -19.41
N ARG A 13 -1.02 21.17 -19.13
CA ARG A 13 -0.02 22.20 -18.78
C ARG A 13 0.76 21.81 -17.53
N LEU A 14 0.13 21.22 -16.52
CA LEU A 14 0.81 20.69 -15.35
C LEU A 14 1.76 19.55 -15.72
N GLY A 15 1.31 18.58 -16.52
CA GLY A 15 2.16 17.49 -17.00
C GLY A 15 3.37 17.98 -17.80
N ASP A 16 3.17 18.94 -18.69
CA ASP A 16 4.25 19.60 -19.43
C ASP A 16 5.17 20.40 -18.50
N GLY A 17 4.59 21.07 -17.50
CA GLY A 17 5.31 21.80 -16.45
C GLY A 17 6.23 20.88 -15.64
N MET A 18 5.77 19.68 -15.26
CA MET A 18 6.58 18.67 -14.57
C MET A 18 7.80 18.26 -15.39
N ARG A 19 7.62 18.10 -16.71
CA ARG A 19 8.73 17.78 -17.61
C ARG A 19 9.73 18.94 -17.74
N ARG A 20 9.24 20.18 -17.92
CA ARG A 20 10.08 21.37 -18.07
C ARG A 20 10.88 21.67 -16.81
N HIS A 21 10.27 21.51 -15.64
CA HIS A 21 10.88 21.75 -14.34
C HIS A 21 11.47 20.47 -13.73
N ALA A 22 11.96 19.54 -14.56
CA ALA A 22 12.64 18.34 -14.09
C ALA A 22 13.81 18.62 -13.12
N PRO A 23 14.62 19.70 -13.27
CA PRO A 23 15.63 20.06 -12.26
C PRO A 23 15.03 20.35 -10.87
N VAL A 24 13.89 21.05 -10.81
CA VAL A 24 13.19 21.36 -9.56
C VAL A 24 12.67 20.08 -8.91
N ILE A 25 12.08 19.16 -9.70
CA ILE A 25 11.65 17.86 -9.20
C ILE A 25 12.82 17.08 -8.60
N ARG A 26 14.00 17.10 -9.24
CA ARG A 26 15.21 16.46 -8.69
C ARG A 26 15.70 17.12 -7.40
N ALA A 27 15.63 18.44 -7.30
CA ALA A 27 15.97 19.15 -6.07
C ALA A 27 15.01 18.76 -4.92
N VAL A 28 13.70 18.70 -5.19
CA VAL A 28 12.68 18.24 -4.23
C VAL A 28 12.94 16.78 -3.82
N GLN A 29 13.26 15.90 -4.77
CA GLN A 29 13.61 14.50 -4.48
C GLN A 29 14.77 14.41 -3.49
N TRP A 30 15.85 15.16 -3.71
CA TRP A 30 17.00 15.16 -2.81
C TRP A 30 16.72 15.80 -1.46
N ALA A 31 15.96 16.89 -1.41
CA ALA A 31 15.51 17.47 -0.16
C ALA A 31 14.71 16.47 0.68
N VAL A 32 13.82 15.72 0.04
CA VAL A 32 13.06 14.63 0.65
C VAL A 32 13.98 13.49 1.11
N VAL A 33 14.98 13.09 0.31
CA VAL A 33 15.95 12.05 0.71
C VAL A 33 16.73 12.48 1.97
N VAL A 34 17.20 13.72 2.02
CA VAL A 34 17.91 14.25 3.20
C VAL A 34 16.98 14.29 4.41
N PHE A 35 15.77 14.80 4.25
CA PHE A 35 14.76 14.84 5.30
C PHE A 35 14.44 13.43 5.83
N TYR A 36 14.23 12.47 4.93
CA TYR A 36 14.01 11.07 5.26
C TYR A 36 15.19 10.45 6.01
N ALA A 37 16.43 10.70 5.57
CA ALA A 37 17.62 10.18 6.23
C ALA A 37 17.78 10.75 7.65
N VAL A 38 17.52 12.05 7.84
CA VAL A 38 17.56 12.69 9.17
C VAL A 38 16.48 12.10 10.08
N LEU A 39 15.24 11.97 9.61
CA LEU A 39 14.15 11.38 10.41
C LEU A 39 14.36 9.91 10.75
N LEU A 40 15.09 9.17 9.92
CA LEU A 40 15.31 7.74 10.15
C LEU A 40 16.55 7.45 11.01
N VAL A 41 17.65 8.15 10.75
CA VAL A 41 18.95 7.89 11.39
C VAL A 41 19.05 8.58 12.74
N THR A 42 18.67 9.86 12.83
CA THR A 42 18.88 10.64 14.06
C THR A 42 18.16 10.04 15.27
N PRO A 43 16.87 9.66 15.20
CA PRO A 43 16.17 9.04 16.33
C PRO A 43 16.73 7.68 16.75
N ALA A 44 17.34 6.94 15.82
CA ALA A 44 17.94 5.64 16.12
C ALA A 44 19.27 5.73 16.87
N LEU A 45 19.93 6.90 16.83
CA LEU A 45 21.16 7.19 17.56
C LEU A 45 20.91 7.84 18.93
N LEU A 46 19.68 8.31 19.17
CA LEU A 46 19.27 8.91 20.43
C LEU A 46 18.85 7.82 21.44
N PRO A 47 19.00 8.10 22.75
CA PRO A 47 18.48 7.20 23.77
C PRO A 47 16.95 7.08 23.68
N LEU A 48 16.42 6.01 24.24
CA LEU A 48 14.98 5.77 24.31
C LEU A 48 14.30 6.93 25.06
N PRO A 49 13.12 7.39 24.60
CA PRO A 49 12.40 8.47 25.26
C PRO A 49 11.93 8.04 26.66
N ASP A 50 12.03 8.94 27.62
CA ASP A 50 11.43 8.76 28.95
C ASP A 50 9.90 8.67 28.86
N SER A 51 9.26 7.98 29.80
CA SER A 51 7.81 7.75 29.82
C SER A 51 6.95 9.02 29.94
N GLN A 52 7.55 10.15 30.34
CA GLN A 52 6.88 11.46 30.43
C GLN A 52 7.17 12.38 29.23
N ALA A 53 8.00 11.94 28.28
CA ALA A 53 8.38 12.75 27.14
C ALA A 53 7.19 13.02 26.22
N ARG A 54 7.07 14.26 25.75
CA ARG A 54 6.04 14.70 24.80
C ARG A 54 6.61 14.84 23.39
N ILE A 55 5.73 14.91 22.40
CA ILE A 55 6.07 15.02 20.97
C ILE A 55 6.92 16.26 20.69
N LEU A 56 6.66 17.38 21.37
CA LEU A 56 7.42 18.63 21.16
C LEU A 56 8.77 18.64 21.88
N ASP A 57 8.90 17.86 22.95
CA ASP A 57 10.09 17.86 23.81
C ASP A 57 11.09 16.76 23.45
N ASN A 58 10.67 15.80 22.62
CA ASN A 58 11.50 14.65 22.23
C ASN A 58 11.52 14.43 20.72
N LEU A 59 12.72 14.54 20.13
CA LEU A 59 12.93 14.38 18.70
C LEU A 59 12.53 12.99 18.18
N THR A 60 12.66 11.94 18.98
CA THR A 60 12.28 10.57 18.60
C THR A 60 10.77 10.44 18.46
N LEU A 61 10.01 10.99 19.40
CA LEU A 61 8.54 11.04 19.34
C LEU A 61 8.05 11.94 18.21
N LEU A 62 8.70 13.09 18.00
CA LEU A 62 8.42 13.96 16.86
C LEU A 62 8.64 13.25 15.53
N ALA A 63 9.76 12.55 15.38
CA ALA A 63 10.07 11.80 14.18
C ALA A 63 9.07 10.66 13.96
N GLN A 64 8.69 9.92 15.01
CA GLN A 64 7.65 8.90 14.97
C GLN A 64 6.31 9.49 14.49
N PHE A 65 5.92 10.66 15.02
CA PHE A 65 4.70 11.35 14.62
C PHE A 65 4.75 11.83 13.16
N LEU A 66 5.85 12.46 12.73
CA LEU A 66 6.01 12.91 11.34
C LEU A 66 6.01 11.71 10.37
N PHE A 67 6.70 10.63 10.73
CA PHE A 67 6.91 9.49 9.86
C PHE A 67 5.71 8.53 9.82
N TRP A 68 5.21 8.08 10.97
CA TRP A 68 4.07 7.15 11.01
C TRP A 68 2.74 7.88 11.06
N GLY A 69 2.70 9.05 11.70
CA GLY A 69 1.48 9.83 11.88
C GLY A 69 1.06 10.64 10.66
N ILE A 70 2.00 11.30 9.96
CA ILE A 70 1.69 12.20 8.82
C ILE A 70 2.11 11.58 7.49
N TRP A 71 3.36 11.12 7.38
CA TRP A 71 3.95 10.72 6.10
C TRP A 71 3.21 9.55 5.45
N TRP A 72 2.97 8.44 6.16
CA TRP A 72 2.29 7.27 5.60
C TRP A 72 0.83 7.53 5.20
N PRO A 73 -0.03 8.15 6.04
CA PRO A 73 -1.37 8.54 5.62
C PRO A 73 -1.36 9.48 4.41
N PHE A 74 -0.42 10.43 4.36
CA PHE A 74 -0.24 11.32 3.21
C PHE A 74 0.19 10.56 1.94
N VAL A 75 1.09 9.58 2.06
CA VAL A 75 1.49 8.71 0.94
C VAL A 75 0.26 8.02 0.36
N LEU A 76 -0.57 7.37 1.18
CA LEU A 76 -1.78 6.68 0.71
C LEU A 76 -2.76 7.63 0.02
N LEU A 77 -3.00 8.80 0.63
CA LEU A 77 -3.89 9.81 0.10
C LEU A 77 -3.42 10.29 -1.29
N SER A 78 -2.11 10.50 -1.44
CA SER A 78 -1.52 10.90 -2.72
C SER A 78 -1.74 9.86 -3.81
N MET A 79 -1.73 8.55 -3.48
CA MET A 79 -1.99 7.48 -4.44
C MET A 79 -3.42 7.52 -4.97
N VAL A 80 -4.39 7.77 -4.09
CA VAL A 80 -5.82 7.79 -4.43
C VAL A 80 -6.18 9.03 -5.24
N PHE A 81 -5.50 10.16 -5.08
CA PHE A 81 -5.80 11.39 -5.84
C PHE A 81 -4.95 11.60 -7.09
N PHE A 82 -3.67 11.25 -7.06
CA PHE A 82 -2.70 11.57 -8.10
C PHE A 82 -2.01 10.34 -8.71
N GLY A 83 -2.50 9.15 -8.39
CA GLY A 83 -1.85 7.90 -8.78
C GLY A 83 -0.49 7.80 -8.11
N ARG A 84 0.47 7.12 -8.73
CA ARG A 84 1.79 6.92 -8.11
C ARG A 84 2.74 8.11 -8.18
N LEU A 85 2.22 9.33 -8.11
CA LEU A 85 3.00 10.58 -8.12
C LEU A 85 4.06 10.56 -7.01
N TRP A 86 3.70 10.09 -5.81
CA TRP A 86 4.65 9.93 -4.71
C TRP A 86 5.83 9.04 -5.12
N CYS A 87 5.58 7.86 -5.71
CA CYS A 87 6.65 7.00 -6.21
C CYS A 87 7.54 7.69 -7.24
N GLY A 88 7.01 8.60 -8.06
CA GLY A 88 7.75 9.34 -9.08
C GLY A 88 8.54 10.53 -8.55
N VAL A 89 7.98 11.29 -7.61
CA VAL A 89 8.43 12.64 -7.23
C VAL A 89 8.94 12.72 -5.79
N LEU A 90 8.36 11.97 -4.85
CA LEU A 90 8.60 12.15 -3.41
C LEU A 90 9.23 10.92 -2.74
N CYS A 91 9.24 9.76 -3.39
CA CYS A 91 9.76 8.54 -2.78
C CYS A 91 11.29 8.59 -2.65
N PRO A 92 11.85 8.53 -1.43
CA PRO A 92 13.30 8.60 -1.21
C PRO A 92 14.00 7.35 -1.75
N GLU A 93 13.48 6.16 -1.45
CA GLU A 93 14.02 4.89 -1.98
C GLU A 93 14.08 4.88 -3.51
N GLY A 94 13.02 5.38 -4.18
CA GLY A 94 12.98 5.43 -5.64
C GLY A 94 13.99 6.39 -6.24
N SER A 95 14.25 7.50 -5.55
CA SER A 95 15.24 8.51 -5.97
C SER A 95 16.67 8.00 -5.78
N LEU A 96 16.95 7.37 -4.63
CA LEU A 96 18.24 6.73 -4.34
C LEU A 96 18.52 5.56 -5.29
N SER A 97 17.55 4.69 -5.52
CA SER A 97 17.68 3.57 -6.46
C SER A 97 17.92 4.05 -7.89
N GLU A 98 17.23 5.11 -8.33
CA GLU A 98 17.47 5.69 -9.65
C GLU A 98 18.87 6.32 -9.76
N TRP A 99 19.28 7.12 -8.77
CA TRP A 99 20.62 7.71 -8.74
C TRP A 99 21.70 6.63 -8.78
N ALA A 100 21.58 5.61 -7.92
CA ALA A 100 22.49 4.47 -7.88
C ALA A 100 22.53 3.72 -9.22
N SER A 101 21.38 3.58 -9.88
CA SER A 101 21.29 2.91 -11.18
C SER A 101 22.11 3.59 -12.28
N HIS A 102 22.39 4.89 -12.19
CA HIS A 102 23.26 5.56 -13.18
C HIS A 102 24.70 5.05 -13.14
N TYR A 103 25.16 4.60 -11.98
CA TYR A 103 26.48 4.00 -11.77
C TYR A 103 26.46 2.47 -11.89
N GLY A 104 25.31 1.88 -12.23
CA GLY A 104 25.10 0.45 -12.20
C GLY A 104 25.81 -0.32 -13.32
N LYS A 105 26.22 -1.56 -13.00
CA LYS A 105 26.90 -2.49 -13.93
C LYS A 105 26.03 -2.80 -15.16
N GLY A 106 24.71 -2.84 -15.00
CA GLY A 106 23.76 -3.08 -16.08
C GLY A 106 23.64 -4.55 -16.46
N LEU A 107 23.66 -5.44 -15.46
CA LEU A 107 23.66 -6.90 -15.65
C LEU A 107 22.38 -7.46 -16.31
N GLY A 108 21.38 -6.63 -16.55
CA GLY A 108 20.06 -7.02 -17.03
C GLY A 108 19.19 -7.60 -15.89
N VAL A 109 17.88 -7.44 -15.98
CA VAL A 109 16.96 -7.93 -14.95
C VAL A 109 16.73 -9.44 -15.13
N PRO A 110 17.17 -10.30 -14.19
CA PRO A 110 17.02 -11.75 -14.33
C PRO A 110 15.55 -12.16 -14.32
N ARG A 111 15.25 -13.33 -14.91
CA ARG A 111 13.86 -13.82 -15.06
C ARG A 111 13.17 -14.04 -13.71
N TRP A 112 13.89 -14.56 -12.71
CA TRP A 112 13.35 -14.79 -11.37
C TRP A 112 12.92 -13.48 -10.70
N LEU A 113 13.66 -12.40 -10.91
CA LEU A 113 13.36 -11.09 -10.34
C LEU A 113 12.12 -10.44 -10.98
N ARG A 114 11.78 -10.84 -12.21
CA ARG A 114 10.58 -10.36 -12.92
C ARG A 114 9.28 -11.08 -12.50
N TRP A 115 9.35 -11.98 -11.52
CA TRP A 115 8.16 -12.67 -11.03
C TRP A 115 7.19 -11.70 -10.35
N GLY A 116 5.96 -11.62 -10.86
CA GLY A 116 4.96 -10.64 -10.40
C GLY A 116 4.46 -10.85 -8.97
N GLY A 117 4.84 -11.95 -8.30
CA GLY A 117 4.48 -12.22 -6.90
C GLY A 117 5.42 -11.61 -5.88
N TRP A 118 6.59 -11.12 -6.29
CA TRP A 118 7.57 -10.53 -5.36
C TRP A 118 7.00 -9.37 -4.53
N PRO A 119 6.28 -8.38 -5.09
CA PRO A 119 5.71 -7.31 -4.28
C PRO A 119 4.68 -7.81 -3.27
N THR A 120 3.87 -8.80 -3.63
CA THR A 120 2.88 -9.40 -2.71
C THR A 120 3.57 -10.13 -1.57
N LEU A 121 4.57 -10.95 -1.88
CA LEU A 121 5.33 -11.68 -0.88
C LEU A 121 6.11 -10.73 0.04
N ALA A 122 6.77 -9.73 -0.55
CA ALA A 122 7.49 -8.70 0.19
C ALA A 122 6.55 -7.94 1.14
N PHE A 123 5.36 -7.52 0.68
CA PHE A 123 4.35 -6.89 1.54
C PHE A 123 3.97 -7.78 2.73
N CYS A 124 3.68 -9.06 2.48
CA CYS A 124 3.28 -9.97 3.53
C CYS A 124 4.40 -10.18 4.56
N LEU A 125 5.62 -10.42 4.09
CA LEU A 125 6.78 -10.63 4.95
C LEU A 125 7.13 -9.37 5.75
N THR A 126 7.14 -8.19 5.13
CA THR A 126 7.45 -6.95 5.84
C THR A 126 6.36 -6.57 6.83
N THR A 127 5.09 -6.88 6.54
CA THR A 127 3.99 -6.63 7.48
C THR A 127 4.12 -7.53 8.70
N LEU A 128 4.35 -8.83 8.49
CA LEU A 128 4.55 -9.79 9.58
C LEU A 128 5.79 -9.44 10.41
N TYR A 129 6.93 -9.22 9.75
CA TYR A 129 8.18 -8.86 10.42
C TYR A 129 8.08 -7.53 11.17
N GLY A 130 7.42 -6.52 10.58
CA GLY A 130 7.20 -5.23 11.22
C GLY A 130 6.40 -5.30 12.51
N GLN A 131 5.45 -6.24 12.62
CA GLN A 131 4.72 -6.48 13.88
C GLN A 131 5.58 -7.20 14.92
N LEU A 132 6.48 -8.09 14.51
CA LEU A 132 7.36 -8.83 15.42
C LEU A 132 8.39 -7.96 16.12
N ILE A 133 8.84 -6.88 15.47
CA ILE A 133 9.84 -5.95 16.00
C ILE A 133 9.25 -4.60 16.45
N SER A 134 7.92 -4.48 16.50
CA SER A 134 7.20 -3.25 16.88
C SER A 134 7.68 -2.00 16.11
N VAL A 135 7.69 -2.07 14.78
CA VAL A 135 8.27 -1.05 13.88
C VAL A 135 7.70 0.36 14.06
N TYR A 136 6.47 0.47 14.55
CA TYR A 136 5.80 1.75 14.76
C TYR A 136 6.23 2.46 16.04
N ASP A 137 6.71 1.71 17.03
CA ASP A 137 7.04 2.23 18.36
C ASP A 137 8.56 2.48 18.52
N TYR A 138 9.41 1.73 17.80
CA TYR A 138 10.87 1.82 17.94
C TYR A 138 11.59 2.35 16.69
N ALA A 139 12.41 3.39 16.88
CA ALA A 139 13.22 3.99 15.81
C ALA A 139 14.27 3.02 15.24
N GLN A 140 14.88 2.16 16.07
CA GLN A 140 15.85 1.16 15.62
C GLN A 140 15.21 0.10 14.71
N ALA A 141 14.00 -0.34 15.05
CA ALA A 141 13.20 -1.24 14.22
C ALA A 141 12.81 -0.58 12.88
N ALA A 142 12.38 0.69 12.91
CA ALA A 142 12.10 1.46 11.71
C ALA A 142 13.35 1.61 10.81
N LEU A 143 14.51 1.93 11.38
CA LEU A 143 15.79 2.00 10.66
C LEU A 143 16.17 0.64 10.06
N LEU A 144 15.96 -0.46 10.76
CA LEU A 144 16.28 -1.80 10.26
C LEU A 144 15.46 -2.15 9.01
N ILE A 145 14.13 -1.97 9.06
CA ILE A 145 13.25 -2.32 7.93
C ILE A 145 13.42 -1.32 6.77
N LEU A 146 13.33 -0.02 7.06
CA LEU A 146 13.27 1.02 6.02
C LEU A 146 14.67 1.42 5.53
N GLY A 147 15.65 1.45 6.43
CA GLY A 147 17.05 1.61 6.06
C GLY A 147 17.54 0.37 5.31
N GLY A 148 17.17 -0.84 5.76
CA GLY A 148 17.44 -2.09 5.06
C GLY A 148 16.83 -2.13 3.65
N SER A 149 15.55 -1.74 3.48
CA SER A 149 14.92 -1.63 2.16
C SER A 149 15.60 -0.58 1.29
N THR A 150 16.03 0.55 1.86
CA THR A 150 16.77 1.59 1.14
C THR A 150 18.12 1.09 0.64
N VAL A 151 18.90 0.41 1.47
CA VAL A 151 20.18 -0.20 1.07
C VAL A 151 19.96 -1.26 -0.02
N ALA A 152 18.96 -2.13 0.15
CA ALA A 152 18.59 -3.10 -0.88
C ALA A 152 18.19 -2.43 -2.20
N ALA A 153 17.43 -1.32 -2.15
CA ALA A 153 17.04 -0.54 -3.33
C ALA A 153 18.25 0.04 -4.07
N VAL A 154 19.26 0.53 -3.34
CA VAL A 154 20.52 1.04 -3.89
C VAL A 154 21.32 -0.09 -4.54
N ILE A 155 21.48 -1.23 -3.84
CA ILE A 155 22.20 -2.41 -4.36
C ILE A 155 21.55 -2.90 -5.67
N VAL A 156 20.22 -3.06 -5.69
CA VAL A 156 19.47 -3.49 -6.87
C VAL A 156 19.63 -2.47 -8.02
N GLY A 157 19.66 -1.17 -7.71
CA GLY A 157 19.99 -0.12 -8.67
C GLY A 157 21.39 -0.29 -9.27
N LEU A 158 22.41 -0.50 -8.44
CA LEU A 158 23.80 -0.69 -8.88
C LEU A 158 24.02 -1.96 -9.72
N LEU A 159 23.20 -2.99 -9.55
CA LEU A 159 23.41 -4.28 -10.22
C LEU A 159 22.74 -4.37 -11.60
N PHE A 160 21.43 -4.12 -11.69
CA PHE A 160 20.64 -4.69 -12.79
C PHE A 160 20.41 -3.79 -14.02
N ALA A 161 20.17 -2.49 -13.85
CA ALA A 161 19.81 -1.64 -14.99
C ALA A 161 20.38 -0.23 -14.85
N ARG A 162 20.67 0.42 -15.99
CA ARG A 162 21.22 1.79 -16.01
C ARG A 162 20.11 2.84 -16.13
N GLY A 163 20.03 3.73 -15.15
CA GLY A 163 19.07 4.85 -15.13
C GLY A 163 17.60 4.42 -14.99
N LYS A 164 17.33 3.29 -14.31
CA LYS A 164 15.99 2.67 -14.19
C LYS A 164 15.71 2.23 -12.75
N ARG A 165 14.44 2.25 -12.35
CA ARG A 165 13.96 1.88 -11.01
C ARG A 165 13.48 0.43 -10.95
N VAL A 166 14.43 -0.52 -11.00
CA VAL A 166 14.12 -1.97 -10.96
C VAL A 166 13.51 -2.36 -9.61
N TRP A 167 14.04 -1.84 -8.50
CA TRP A 167 13.51 -2.05 -7.15
C TRP A 167 12.02 -1.72 -7.05
N CYS A 168 11.65 -0.49 -7.42
CA CYS A 168 10.28 -0.01 -7.31
C CYS A 168 9.27 -0.83 -8.15
N ARG A 169 9.73 -1.41 -9.27
CA ARG A 169 8.87 -2.22 -10.14
C ARG A 169 8.67 -3.64 -9.62
N TYR A 170 9.71 -4.28 -9.11
CA TYR A 170 9.69 -5.72 -8.87
C TYR A 170 9.80 -6.14 -7.41
N LEU A 171 10.44 -5.35 -6.54
CA LEU A 171 10.78 -5.78 -5.18
C LEU A 171 10.19 -4.91 -4.07
N CYS A 172 9.86 -3.65 -4.35
CA CYS A 172 9.32 -2.74 -3.34
C CYS A 172 8.05 -3.31 -2.69
N PRO A 173 8.04 -3.54 -1.35
CA PRO A 173 6.94 -4.21 -0.66
C PRO A 173 5.60 -3.53 -0.87
N VAL A 174 5.59 -2.20 -0.84
CA VAL A 174 4.37 -1.39 -0.97
C VAL A 174 3.96 -1.14 -2.41
N SER A 175 4.74 -1.60 -3.40
CA SER A 175 4.42 -1.38 -4.82
C SER A 175 3.03 -1.95 -5.13
N GLY A 176 2.78 -3.23 -4.91
CA GLY A 176 1.47 -3.81 -5.25
C GLY A 176 0.27 -3.05 -4.63
N VAL A 177 0.40 -2.59 -3.39
CA VAL A 177 -0.63 -1.79 -2.70
C VAL A 177 -0.84 -0.44 -3.39
N PHE A 178 0.25 0.26 -3.72
CA PHE A 178 0.17 1.53 -4.44
C PHE A 178 -0.38 1.36 -5.86
N ALA A 179 -0.15 0.22 -6.52
CA ALA A 179 -0.74 -0.08 -7.82
C ALA A 179 -2.26 -0.20 -7.71
N LEU A 180 -2.76 -0.89 -6.67
CA LEU A 180 -4.20 -1.01 -6.38
C LEU A 180 -4.83 0.37 -6.14
N LEU A 181 -4.26 1.18 -5.24
CA LEU A 181 -4.80 2.50 -4.91
C LEU A 181 -4.75 3.48 -6.07
N ALA A 182 -3.70 3.43 -6.89
CA ALA A 182 -3.58 4.29 -8.06
C ALA A 182 -4.67 4.04 -9.12
N ARG A 183 -5.35 2.89 -9.11
CA ARG A 183 -6.50 2.64 -9.99
C ARG A 183 -7.67 3.59 -9.70
N LEU A 184 -7.78 4.06 -8.45
CA LEU A 184 -8.79 5.02 -8.01
C LEU A 184 -8.45 6.47 -8.39
N ALA A 185 -7.24 6.73 -8.88
CA ALA A 185 -6.79 8.08 -9.19
C ALA A 185 -7.64 8.75 -10.27
N PRO A 186 -8.23 9.93 -9.98
CA PRO A 186 -8.94 10.73 -10.97
C PRO A 186 -8.01 11.37 -11.99
N VAL A 187 -6.70 11.47 -11.73
CA VAL A 187 -5.72 12.06 -12.64
C VAL A 187 -4.69 11.00 -13.04
N HIS A 188 -4.42 10.87 -14.33
CA HIS A 188 -3.43 9.93 -14.85
C HIS A 188 -2.86 10.36 -16.21
N PHE A 189 -1.70 9.79 -16.57
CA PHE A 189 -1.17 9.90 -17.93
C PHE A 189 -1.85 8.88 -18.84
N GLN A 190 -2.64 9.37 -19.78
CA GLN A 190 -3.22 8.59 -20.86
C GLN A 190 -2.28 8.60 -22.06
N VAL A 191 -2.24 7.48 -22.79
CA VAL A 191 -1.54 7.38 -24.06
C VAL A 191 -2.53 7.03 -25.15
N ASP A 192 -2.55 7.86 -26.19
CA ASP A 192 -3.25 7.58 -27.44
C ASP A 192 -2.31 6.78 -28.36
N GLU A 193 -2.58 5.48 -28.49
CA GLU A 193 -1.73 4.59 -29.29
C GLU A 193 -1.77 4.95 -30.78
N GLN A 194 -2.91 5.42 -31.30
CA GLN A 194 -3.02 5.81 -32.71
C GLN A 194 -2.14 7.03 -33.00
N ARG A 195 -2.25 8.08 -32.19
CA ARG A 195 -1.37 9.27 -32.30
C ARG A 195 0.09 8.94 -32.07
N TRP A 196 0.38 7.98 -31.17
CA TRP A 196 1.74 7.52 -30.94
C TRP A 196 2.35 6.88 -32.20
N LEU A 197 1.55 6.14 -32.97
CA LEU A 197 1.95 5.48 -34.22
C LEU A 197 2.05 6.47 -35.38
N GLU A 198 1.12 7.41 -35.49
CA GLU A 198 1.16 8.50 -36.47
C GLU A 198 2.45 9.33 -36.33
N ASN A 199 3.00 9.42 -35.11
CA ASN A 199 4.26 10.09 -34.81
C ASN A 199 4.32 11.53 -35.34
N SER A 200 3.17 12.20 -35.31
CA SER A 200 2.99 13.60 -35.65
C SER A 200 3.74 14.50 -34.65
N ALA A 201 4.22 15.66 -35.10
CA ALA A 201 5.00 16.60 -34.30
C ALA A 201 4.30 16.99 -32.97
N PRO A 202 5.03 17.35 -31.90
CA PRO A 202 6.48 17.59 -31.84
C PRO A 202 7.31 16.35 -31.49
N ARG A 203 8.46 16.20 -32.15
CA ARG A 203 9.47 15.18 -31.85
C ARG A 203 10.31 15.65 -30.67
N LEU A 204 10.06 15.05 -29.52
CA LEU A 204 10.79 15.35 -28.28
C LEU A 204 11.85 14.25 -28.05
N PRO A 205 12.91 14.53 -27.26
CA PRO A 205 13.89 13.50 -26.92
C PRO A 205 13.21 12.28 -26.30
N PRO A 206 13.67 11.05 -26.61
CA PRO A 206 13.04 9.83 -26.10
C PRO A 206 13.05 9.85 -24.57
N PRO A 207 11.87 9.71 -23.92
CA PRO A 207 11.78 9.85 -22.49
C PRO A 207 12.40 8.65 -21.78
N ASN A 208 13.22 8.90 -20.76
CA ASN A 208 13.64 7.84 -19.85
C ASN A 208 12.51 7.49 -18.86
N CYS A 209 11.68 6.50 -19.22
CA CYS A 209 10.69 5.93 -18.30
C CYS A 209 11.41 5.12 -17.20
N ALA A 210 11.44 5.69 -15.99
CA ALA A 210 12.12 5.12 -14.83
C ALA A 210 11.66 3.69 -14.48
N PRO A 211 10.35 3.36 -14.44
CA PRO A 211 9.88 1.99 -14.20
C PRO A 211 9.95 1.06 -15.43
N LEU A 212 10.66 1.40 -16.51
CA LEU A 212 10.81 0.52 -17.69
C LEU A 212 9.47 0.15 -18.37
N LEU A 213 8.46 1.03 -18.31
CA LEU A 213 7.16 0.76 -18.92
C LEU A 213 7.22 0.99 -20.43
N ASP A 214 6.47 0.16 -21.16
CA ASP A 214 6.13 0.43 -22.54
C ASP A 214 5.10 1.57 -22.58
N ILE A 215 5.56 2.79 -22.84
CA ILE A 215 4.71 3.98 -22.85
C ILE A 215 3.62 3.84 -23.90
N ARG A 216 3.90 3.22 -25.06
CA ARG A 216 2.93 3.07 -26.15
C ARG A 216 1.67 2.33 -25.70
N ARG A 217 1.83 1.30 -24.86
CA ARG A 217 0.76 0.39 -24.43
C ARG A 217 0.24 0.70 -23.02
N LEU A 218 0.53 1.88 -22.49
CA LEU A 218 0.09 2.26 -21.15
C LEU A 218 -1.43 2.48 -21.12
N GLN A 219 -2.17 1.64 -20.40
CA GLN A 219 -3.64 1.69 -20.34
C GLN A 219 -4.21 2.18 -18.99
N GLY A 220 -3.37 2.44 -17.99
CA GLY A 220 -3.83 2.77 -16.64
C GLY A 220 -2.76 3.43 -15.75
N ALA A 221 -3.17 3.73 -14.52
CA ALA A 221 -2.33 4.39 -13.52
C ALA A 221 -1.58 3.41 -12.60
N SER A 222 -1.94 2.12 -12.60
CA SER A 222 -1.40 1.11 -11.69
C SER A 222 0.14 0.99 -11.73
N ASP A 223 0.73 1.02 -12.93
CA ASP A 223 2.17 0.86 -13.10
C ASP A 223 2.91 2.19 -13.26
N CYS A 224 2.22 3.24 -13.71
CA CYS A 224 2.80 4.54 -14.01
C CYS A 224 3.14 5.33 -12.75
N HIS A 225 4.40 5.69 -12.55
CA HIS A 225 4.87 6.52 -11.42
C HIS A 225 4.50 8.01 -11.54
N ALA A 226 3.66 8.39 -12.51
CA ALA A 226 3.21 9.76 -12.75
C ALA A 226 4.32 10.84 -12.71
N CYS A 227 5.54 10.52 -13.13
CA CYS A 227 6.70 11.42 -13.03
C CYS A 227 6.76 12.54 -14.08
N GLY A 228 5.84 12.57 -15.04
CA GLY A 228 5.74 13.62 -16.06
C GLY A 228 6.78 13.60 -17.19
N ARG A 229 7.83 12.77 -17.12
CA ARG A 229 8.93 12.75 -18.12
C ARG A 229 8.48 12.49 -19.56
N CYS A 230 7.44 11.68 -19.73
CA CYS A 230 6.86 11.35 -21.04
C CYS A 230 5.74 12.30 -21.48
N SER A 231 5.37 13.32 -20.69
CA SER A 231 4.29 14.23 -21.05
C SER A 231 4.56 14.94 -22.38
N GLY A 232 3.52 15.05 -23.21
CA GLY A 232 3.57 15.74 -24.51
C GLY A 232 4.30 14.98 -25.63
N GLN A 233 4.84 13.79 -25.35
CA GLN A 233 5.55 12.98 -26.35
C GLN A 233 4.62 12.63 -27.51
N ARG A 234 5.04 13.00 -28.74
CA ARG A 234 4.30 12.79 -30.00
C ARG A 234 2.88 13.36 -30.01
N GLY A 235 2.57 14.29 -29.09
CA GLY A 235 1.19 14.70 -28.82
C GLY A 235 0.26 13.59 -28.30
N ALA A 236 0.79 12.39 -28.05
CA ALA A 236 0.07 11.17 -27.73
C ALA A 236 -0.03 10.92 -26.22
N VAL A 237 0.92 11.42 -25.43
CA VAL A 237 0.93 11.25 -23.96
C VAL A 237 0.40 12.51 -23.29
N GLN A 238 -0.72 12.39 -22.59
CA GLN A 238 -1.41 13.52 -22.00
C GLN A 238 -1.81 13.27 -20.54
N LEU A 239 -1.68 14.29 -19.68
CA LEU A 239 -2.18 14.25 -18.31
C LEU A 239 -3.65 14.65 -18.33
N ILE A 240 -4.55 13.71 -18.05
CA ILE A 240 -6.00 13.92 -18.14
C ILE A 240 -6.73 13.49 -16.87
N ALA A 241 -7.91 14.08 -16.67
CA ALA A 241 -8.86 13.62 -15.68
C ALA A 241 -9.67 12.44 -16.21
N ARG A 242 -9.98 11.48 -15.33
CA ARG A 242 -10.88 10.36 -15.55
C ARG A 242 -11.78 10.18 -14.33
N SER A 243 -12.85 9.41 -14.49
CA SER A 243 -13.60 8.91 -13.34
C SER A 243 -12.74 7.92 -12.55
N SER A 244 -12.73 8.04 -11.22
CA SER A 244 -12.06 7.08 -10.32
C SER A 244 -12.58 5.64 -10.48
N ASN A 245 -13.76 5.47 -11.08
CA ASN A 245 -14.34 4.15 -11.34
C ASN A 245 -13.88 3.54 -12.66
N GLN A 246 -13.34 4.35 -13.58
CA GLN A 246 -13.13 3.93 -14.98
C GLN A 246 -12.15 2.76 -15.09
N GLU A 247 -11.00 2.82 -14.41
CA GLU A 247 -10.01 1.74 -14.52
C GLU A 247 -10.53 0.42 -13.96
N ILE A 248 -11.23 0.45 -12.82
CA ILE A 248 -11.79 -0.75 -12.19
C ILE A 248 -12.93 -1.31 -13.04
N LEU A 249 -13.84 -0.47 -13.54
CA LEU A 249 -14.98 -0.92 -14.34
C LEU A 249 -14.60 -1.43 -15.73
N HIS A 250 -13.46 -1.02 -16.28
CA HIS A 250 -12.95 -1.51 -17.57
C HIS A 250 -11.91 -2.63 -17.43
N ALA A 251 -11.52 -3.00 -16.21
CA ALA A 251 -10.60 -4.10 -15.98
C ALA A 251 -11.18 -5.44 -16.47
N THR A 252 -10.32 -6.28 -17.03
CA THR A 252 -10.64 -7.62 -17.52
C THR A 252 -9.65 -8.64 -16.97
N ALA A 253 -9.98 -9.93 -17.06
CA ALA A 253 -9.08 -11.01 -16.65
C ALA A 253 -7.73 -11.01 -17.42
N ARG A 254 -7.66 -10.36 -18.59
CA ARG A 254 -6.41 -10.24 -19.39
C ARG A 254 -5.55 -9.06 -18.96
N THR A 255 -6.15 -7.99 -18.47
CA THR A 255 -5.43 -6.77 -18.06
C THR A 255 -5.00 -6.80 -16.60
N LEU A 256 -5.55 -7.71 -15.79
CA LEU A 256 -5.25 -7.83 -14.37
C LEU A 256 -4.20 -8.89 -14.09
N SER A 257 -3.27 -8.55 -13.20
CA SER A 257 -2.35 -9.52 -12.62
C SER A 257 -3.07 -10.35 -11.55
N PRO A 258 -2.93 -11.68 -11.55
CA PRO A 258 -3.44 -12.52 -10.47
C PRO A 258 -2.92 -12.14 -9.08
N TRP A 259 -1.75 -11.51 -9.01
CA TRP A 259 -1.14 -11.07 -7.76
C TRP A 259 -1.81 -9.83 -7.17
N ASP A 260 -2.40 -8.96 -7.98
CA ASP A 260 -3.14 -7.78 -7.51
C ASP A 260 -4.34 -8.22 -6.66
N THR A 261 -5.11 -9.19 -7.15
CA THR A 261 -6.25 -9.75 -6.42
C THR A 261 -5.81 -10.51 -5.17
N ARG A 262 -4.74 -11.32 -5.24
CA ARG A 262 -4.24 -12.02 -4.05
C ARG A 262 -3.74 -11.05 -2.99
N LEU A 263 -3.00 -10.02 -3.40
CA LEU A 263 -2.55 -8.96 -2.51
C LEU A 263 -3.74 -8.22 -1.89
N LEU A 264 -4.76 -7.88 -2.67
CA LEU A 264 -5.94 -7.19 -2.13
C LEU A 264 -6.66 -8.04 -1.07
N LEU A 265 -6.98 -9.30 -1.37
CA LEU A 265 -7.77 -10.15 -0.48
C LEU A 265 -6.98 -10.65 0.73
N PHE A 266 -5.80 -11.23 0.50
CA PHE A 266 -5.01 -11.87 1.56
C PHE A 266 -4.05 -10.91 2.25
N GLY A 267 -3.49 -9.95 1.52
CA GLY A 267 -2.52 -8.99 2.08
C GLY A 267 -3.21 -7.76 2.67
N VAL A 268 -3.85 -6.96 1.85
CA VAL A 268 -4.42 -5.66 2.23
C VAL A 268 -5.62 -5.83 3.15
N ILE A 269 -6.58 -6.70 2.81
CA ILE A 269 -7.77 -6.90 3.63
C ILE A 269 -7.50 -7.91 4.75
N GLY A 270 -6.94 -9.08 4.44
CA GLY A 270 -6.69 -10.11 5.45
C GLY A 270 -5.56 -9.78 6.42
N LEU A 271 -4.32 -9.77 5.93
CA LEU A 271 -3.12 -9.64 6.75
C LEU A 271 -3.02 -8.28 7.43
N ALA A 272 -3.20 -7.18 6.69
CA ALA A 272 -3.04 -5.85 7.26
C ALA A 272 -4.12 -5.54 8.31
N MET A 273 -5.37 -5.98 8.10
CA MET A 273 -6.40 -5.86 9.13
C MET A 273 -6.03 -6.67 10.38
N GLY A 274 -5.58 -7.91 10.24
CA GLY A 274 -5.05 -8.70 11.37
C GLY A 274 -3.88 -8.00 12.08
N ALA A 275 -2.97 -7.38 11.33
CA ALA A 275 -1.84 -6.63 11.85
C ALA A 275 -2.24 -5.37 12.62
N PHE A 276 -3.39 -4.76 12.34
CA PHE A 276 -3.92 -3.63 13.12
C PHE A 276 -4.81 -4.08 14.29
N GLN A 277 -5.35 -5.30 14.25
CA GLN A 277 -6.31 -5.81 15.21
C GLN A 277 -5.68 -6.57 16.39
N TRP A 278 -4.56 -7.25 16.18
CA TRP A 278 -4.06 -8.24 17.13
C TRP A 278 -3.84 -7.68 18.54
N THR A 279 -3.37 -6.43 18.65
CA THR A 279 -3.09 -5.77 19.95
C THR A 279 -4.35 -5.51 20.78
N VAL A 280 -5.52 -5.40 20.15
CA VAL A 280 -6.81 -5.13 20.81
C VAL A 280 -7.75 -6.33 20.79
N SER A 281 -7.33 -7.46 20.20
CA SER A 281 -8.23 -8.59 19.97
C SER A 281 -8.33 -9.52 21.20
N PRO A 282 -9.52 -9.70 21.80
CA PRO A 282 -9.72 -10.69 22.86
C PRO A 282 -9.44 -12.12 22.38
N TRP A 283 -9.62 -12.39 21.09
CA TRP A 283 -9.31 -13.69 20.48
C TRP A 283 -7.81 -13.98 20.48
N PHE A 284 -6.98 -12.96 20.25
CA PHE A 284 -5.53 -13.09 20.35
C PHE A 284 -5.11 -13.38 21.80
N VAL A 285 -5.68 -12.64 22.76
CA VAL A 285 -5.43 -12.87 24.19
C VAL A 285 -5.81 -14.30 24.59
N ALA A 286 -6.99 -14.77 24.19
CA ALA A 286 -7.44 -16.13 24.47
C ALA A 286 -6.51 -17.19 23.85
N LEU A 287 -6.13 -17.02 22.58
CA LEU A 287 -5.17 -17.91 21.91
C LEU A 287 -3.85 -18.00 22.67
N LYS A 288 -3.28 -16.84 23.03
CA LYS A 288 -2.01 -16.77 23.77
C LYS A 288 -2.13 -17.44 25.14
N GLN A 289 -3.21 -17.18 25.89
CA GLN A 289 -3.45 -17.77 27.21
C GLN A 289 -3.60 -19.29 27.12
N SER A 290 -4.36 -19.81 26.16
CA SER A 290 -4.52 -21.25 25.96
C SER A 290 -3.20 -21.93 25.59
N LEU A 291 -2.39 -21.32 24.71
CA LEU A 291 -1.08 -21.85 24.35
C LEU A 291 -0.09 -21.80 25.53
N ALA A 292 -0.10 -20.71 26.31
CA ALA A 292 0.73 -20.58 27.50
C ALA A 292 0.39 -21.66 28.53
N GLN A 293 -0.91 -21.87 28.80
CA GLN A 293 -1.36 -22.91 29.72
C GLN A 293 -0.91 -24.30 29.24
N TRP A 294 -1.11 -24.61 27.96
CA TRP A 294 -0.68 -25.88 27.38
C TRP A 294 0.83 -26.10 27.50
N LEU A 295 1.65 -25.07 27.25
CA LEU A 295 3.11 -25.14 27.39
C LEU A 295 3.55 -25.40 28.83
N VAL A 296 2.90 -24.75 29.80
CA VAL A 296 3.18 -24.96 31.23
C VAL A 296 2.82 -26.38 31.66
N GLU A 297 1.65 -26.89 31.25
CA GLU A 297 1.21 -28.27 31.52
C GLU A 297 2.18 -29.32 30.94
N HIS A 298 2.85 -29.00 29.82
CA HIS A 298 3.82 -29.87 29.17
C HIS A 298 5.29 -29.58 29.54
N ASN A 299 5.53 -28.75 30.57
CA ASN A 299 6.87 -28.35 31.04
C ASN A 299 7.79 -27.73 29.96
N GLN A 300 7.21 -27.05 28.95
CA GLN A 300 7.93 -26.41 27.84
C GLN A 300 8.20 -24.92 28.11
N PHE A 301 9.00 -24.63 29.13
CA PHE A 301 9.25 -23.24 29.57
C PHE A 301 10.13 -22.41 28.62
N TRP A 302 10.88 -23.04 27.73
CA TRP A 302 11.75 -22.33 26.78
C TRP A 302 10.98 -21.35 25.89
N ALA A 303 9.74 -21.69 25.52
CA ALA A 303 8.91 -20.86 24.65
C ALA A 303 8.38 -19.61 25.36
N LEU A 304 8.44 -19.56 26.69
CA LEU A 304 8.03 -18.41 27.50
C LEU A 304 9.19 -17.43 27.75
N GLN A 305 10.41 -17.79 27.36
CA GLN A 305 11.58 -16.92 27.49
C GLN A 305 11.52 -15.77 26.48
N ASP A 306 11.98 -14.59 26.90
CA ASP A 306 12.05 -13.35 26.12
C ASP A 306 13.49 -13.02 25.70
N ASN A 307 14.34 -14.04 25.58
CA ASN A 307 15.77 -13.92 25.24
C ASN A 307 16.06 -13.78 23.73
N ALA A 308 15.04 -13.55 22.92
CA ALA A 308 15.21 -13.29 21.50
C ALA A 308 15.87 -11.91 21.27
N PRO A 309 16.74 -11.76 20.26
CA PRO A 309 17.35 -10.47 19.97
C PRO A 309 16.33 -9.49 19.41
N TRP A 310 16.51 -8.20 19.68
CA TRP A 310 15.58 -7.11 19.29
C TRP A 310 15.28 -7.03 17.79
N TRP A 311 16.20 -7.51 16.94
CA TRP A 311 16.04 -7.54 15.47
C TRP A 311 15.18 -8.71 15.00
N LEU A 312 14.84 -9.66 15.86
CA LEU A 312 13.96 -10.79 15.55
C LEU A 312 12.59 -10.63 16.23
N LEU A 313 12.59 -10.35 17.53
CA LEU A 313 11.42 -10.07 18.34
C LEU A 313 11.69 -8.82 19.19
N THR A 314 10.68 -8.01 19.44
CA THR A 314 10.78 -6.83 20.32
C THR A 314 11.43 -7.21 21.65
N HIS A 315 12.54 -6.55 22.00
CA HIS A 315 13.30 -6.81 23.22
C HIS A 315 13.91 -5.51 23.76
N TYR A 316 13.10 -4.76 24.52
CA TYR A 316 13.47 -3.51 25.18
C TYR A 316 13.13 -3.60 26.68
N PRO A 317 13.90 -4.38 27.47
CA PRO A 317 13.62 -4.59 28.89
C PRO A 317 13.64 -3.29 29.71
N GLN A 318 14.34 -2.25 29.24
CA GLN A 318 14.38 -0.92 29.84
C GLN A 318 13.01 -0.23 29.87
N LEU A 319 12.11 -0.59 28.96
CA LEU A 319 10.76 -0.04 28.85
C LEU A 319 9.68 -1.06 29.25
N ASN A 320 10.08 -2.20 29.81
CA ASN A 320 9.21 -3.35 30.11
C ASN A 320 8.43 -3.86 28.88
N ASP A 321 9.03 -3.78 27.69
CA ASP A 321 8.44 -4.26 26.45
C ASP A 321 9.38 -5.29 25.81
N SER A 322 9.12 -6.56 26.11
CA SER A 322 9.82 -7.71 25.53
C SER A 322 8.82 -8.78 25.12
N PHE A 323 9.04 -9.36 23.94
CA PHE A 323 8.25 -10.47 23.43
C PHE A 323 8.95 -11.79 23.72
N SER A 324 8.17 -12.73 24.26
CA SER A 324 8.58 -14.13 24.36
C SER A 324 8.54 -14.83 23.00
N TRP A 325 9.16 -16.01 22.89
CA TRP A 325 9.00 -16.86 21.70
C TRP A 325 7.53 -17.22 21.42
N LEU A 326 6.74 -17.42 22.48
CA LEU A 326 5.30 -17.64 22.40
C LEU A 326 4.58 -16.42 21.81
N ASP A 327 4.98 -15.20 22.17
CA ASP A 327 4.42 -13.97 21.60
C ASP A 327 4.68 -13.91 20.10
N GLY A 328 5.94 -14.12 19.71
CA GLY A 328 6.33 -14.16 18.30
C GLY A 328 5.52 -15.19 17.51
N PHE A 329 5.41 -16.42 18.01
CA PHE A 329 4.60 -17.47 17.39
C PHE A 329 3.11 -17.09 17.31
N SER A 330 2.54 -16.57 18.40
CA SER A 330 1.12 -16.21 18.49
C SER A 330 0.78 -15.09 17.51
N ILE A 331 1.65 -14.08 17.37
CA ILE A 331 1.49 -12.98 16.42
C ILE A 331 1.50 -13.54 14.99
N VAL A 332 2.50 -14.36 14.64
CA VAL A 332 2.58 -14.99 13.30
C VAL A 332 1.35 -15.84 13.01
N ALA A 333 0.92 -16.66 13.97
CA ALA A 333 -0.24 -17.54 13.83
C ALA A 333 -1.52 -16.72 13.63
N TYR A 334 -1.75 -15.70 14.44
CA TYR A 334 -2.95 -14.86 14.36
C TYR A 334 -3.02 -14.07 13.05
N LEU A 335 -1.92 -13.42 12.64
CA LEU A 335 -1.85 -12.67 11.37
C LEU A 335 -2.07 -13.59 10.16
N SER A 336 -1.41 -14.75 10.15
CA SER A 336 -1.54 -15.73 9.07
C SER A 336 -2.95 -16.31 8.99
N LEU A 337 -3.55 -16.63 10.15
CA LEU A 337 -4.91 -17.13 10.23
C LEU A 337 -5.91 -16.08 9.77
N SER A 338 -5.78 -14.83 10.21
CA SER A 338 -6.62 -13.71 9.75
C SER A 338 -6.54 -13.54 8.23
N SER A 339 -5.32 -13.57 7.67
CA SER A 339 -5.09 -13.53 6.22
C SER A 339 -5.78 -14.67 5.47
N ILE A 340 -5.62 -15.91 5.95
CA ILE A 340 -6.18 -17.11 5.32
C ILE A 340 -7.70 -17.13 5.43
N VAL A 341 -8.25 -16.89 6.62
CA VAL A 341 -9.71 -16.97 6.87
C VAL A 341 -10.44 -15.91 6.06
N LEU A 342 -10.05 -14.64 6.18
CA LEU A 342 -10.72 -13.55 5.48
C LEU A 342 -10.45 -13.61 3.98
N GLY A 343 -9.20 -13.82 3.56
CA GLY A 343 -8.85 -13.91 2.15
C GLY A 343 -9.56 -15.07 1.44
N THR A 344 -9.66 -16.24 2.09
CA THR A 344 -10.37 -17.40 1.55
C THR A 344 -11.87 -17.18 1.53
N ALA A 345 -12.46 -16.64 2.59
CA ALA A 345 -13.89 -16.34 2.62
C ALA A 345 -14.29 -15.36 1.51
N LEU A 346 -13.54 -14.27 1.34
CA LEU A 346 -13.76 -13.31 0.25
C LEU A 346 -13.55 -13.94 -1.12
N MET A 347 -12.51 -14.75 -1.29
CA MET A 347 -12.29 -15.49 -2.54
C MET A 347 -13.48 -16.39 -2.87
N LEU A 348 -14.01 -17.13 -1.89
CA LEU A 348 -15.15 -18.03 -2.08
C LEU A 348 -16.42 -17.24 -2.43
N LEU A 349 -16.71 -16.16 -1.73
CA LEU A 349 -17.86 -15.29 -2.01
C LEU A 349 -17.77 -14.66 -3.41
N LEU A 350 -16.62 -14.13 -3.79
CA LEU A 350 -16.42 -13.54 -5.12
C LEU A 350 -16.48 -14.58 -6.24
N ARG A 351 -15.97 -15.80 -6.01
CA ARG A 351 -16.12 -16.93 -6.94
C ARG A 351 -17.58 -17.36 -7.06
N LEU A 352 -18.33 -17.34 -5.96
CA LEU A 352 -19.76 -17.64 -5.96
C LEU A 352 -20.52 -16.57 -6.76
N THR A 353 -20.23 -15.28 -6.56
CA THR A 353 -20.77 -14.18 -7.35
C THR A 353 -20.50 -14.36 -8.85
N ALA A 354 -19.25 -14.68 -9.23
CA ALA A 354 -18.88 -14.94 -10.62
C ALA A 354 -19.63 -16.17 -11.22
N ARG A 355 -19.82 -17.23 -10.43
CA ARG A 355 -20.61 -18.41 -10.83
C ARG A 355 -22.09 -18.06 -11.03
N LEU A 356 -22.68 -17.26 -10.14
CA LEU A 356 -24.06 -16.79 -10.26
C LEU A 356 -24.26 -15.89 -11.49
N ALA A 357 -23.23 -15.12 -11.84
CA ALA A 357 -23.18 -14.32 -13.07
C ALA A 357 -22.90 -15.14 -14.35
N ARG A 358 -22.70 -16.47 -14.25
CA ARG A 358 -22.35 -17.38 -15.35
C ARG A 358 -21.05 -17.07 -16.09
N ASP A 359 -20.22 -16.16 -15.59
CA ASP A 359 -18.89 -15.90 -16.14
C ASP A 359 -17.83 -16.02 -15.03
N ARG A 360 -17.05 -17.09 -15.09
CA ARG A 360 -15.97 -17.36 -14.12
C ARG A 360 -14.82 -16.35 -14.25
N THR A 361 -14.67 -15.69 -15.39
CA THR A 361 -13.61 -14.69 -15.61
C THR A 361 -13.87 -13.39 -14.85
N LEU A 362 -15.12 -13.15 -14.42
CA LEU A 362 -15.50 -12.01 -13.59
C LEU A 362 -14.92 -12.04 -12.18
N TYR A 363 -14.37 -13.16 -11.72
CA TYR A 363 -13.73 -13.23 -10.42
C TYR A 363 -12.65 -12.14 -10.23
N TRP A 364 -11.77 -11.93 -11.22
CA TRP A 364 -10.68 -10.97 -11.09
C TRP A 364 -11.17 -9.51 -11.06
N PRO A 365 -12.03 -9.06 -12.01
CA PRO A 365 -12.58 -7.71 -11.94
C PRO A 365 -13.48 -7.48 -10.72
N LEU A 366 -14.25 -8.48 -10.28
CA LEU A 366 -15.08 -8.36 -9.06
C LEU A 366 -14.22 -8.21 -7.81
N ALA A 367 -13.11 -8.93 -7.68
CA ALA A 367 -12.23 -8.74 -6.53
C ALA A 367 -11.70 -7.30 -6.46
N LEU A 368 -11.40 -6.70 -7.61
CA LEU A 368 -10.88 -5.34 -7.69
C LEU A 368 -11.90 -4.28 -7.24
N THR A 369 -13.20 -4.58 -7.22
CA THR A 369 -14.21 -3.63 -6.72
C THR A 369 -14.09 -3.39 -5.21
N LEU A 370 -13.40 -4.27 -4.47
CA LEU A 370 -13.09 -4.09 -3.04
C LEU A 370 -11.90 -3.15 -2.79
N THR A 371 -11.27 -2.60 -3.83
CA THR A 371 -10.11 -1.70 -3.69
C THR A 371 -10.41 -0.45 -2.84
N PRO A 372 -11.57 0.25 -2.97
CA PRO A 372 -11.90 1.37 -2.10
C PRO A 372 -11.96 0.96 -0.63
N LEU A 373 -12.59 -0.17 -0.34
CA LEU A 373 -12.70 -0.71 1.02
C LEU A 373 -11.33 -1.10 1.61
N GLY A 374 -10.49 -1.80 0.83
CA GLY A 374 -9.12 -2.12 1.24
C GLY A 374 -8.26 -0.87 1.48
N GLY A 375 -8.39 0.14 0.62
CA GLY A 375 -7.68 1.41 0.76
C GLY A 375 -8.12 2.23 1.98
N ALA A 376 -9.43 2.32 2.23
CA ALA A 376 -9.97 2.95 3.42
C ALA A 376 -9.51 2.22 4.69
N GLY A 377 -9.52 0.88 4.68
CA GLY A 377 -9.00 0.08 5.79
C GLY A 377 -7.53 0.39 6.11
N LEU A 378 -6.64 0.41 5.10
CA LEU A 378 -5.24 0.77 5.31
C LEU A 378 -5.07 2.18 5.88
N PHE A 379 -5.85 3.14 5.38
CA PHE A 379 -5.80 4.52 5.86
C PHE A 379 -6.28 4.62 7.32
N LEU A 380 -7.38 3.94 7.67
CA LEU A 380 -7.92 3.86 9.02
C LEU A 380 -6.94 3.19 10.00
N GLY A 381 -6.31 2.07 9.58
CA GLY A 381 -5.31 1.37 10.38
C GLY A 381 -4.07 2.21 10.65
N LEU A 382 -3.48 2.84 9.62
CA LEU A 382 -2.28 3.67 9.79
C LEU A 382 -2.57 4.96 10.57
N SER A 383 -3.74 5.58 10.37
CA SER A 383 -4.16 6.75 11.13
C SER A 383 -4.46 6.45 12.61
N ALA A 384 -4.58 5.18 13.00
CA ALA A 384 -4.70 4.79 14.40
C ALA A 384 -3.47 5.23 15.22
N THR A 385 -2.27 5.12 14.65
CA THR A 385 -1.03 5.59 15.29
C THR A 385 -1.05 7.11 15.47
N THR A 386 -1.51 7.86 14.47
CA THR A 386 -1.69 9.32 14.57
C THR A 386 -2.64 9.69 15.71
N VAL A 387 -3.79 9.00 15.79
CA VAL A 387 -4.80 9.24 16.82
C VAL A 387 -4.27 8.84 18.21
N LYS A 388 -3.52 7.74 18.32
CA LYS A 388 -2.85 7.30 19.55
C LYS A 388 -1.91 8.40 20.06
N LEU A 389 -0.99 8.87 19.21
CA LEU A 389 -0.01 9.91 19.55
C LEU A 389 -0.68 11.24 19.94
N LEU A 390 -1.70 11.69 19.19
CA LEU A 390 -2.41 12.93 19.51
C LEU A 390 -3.22 12.85 20.81
N ARG A 391 -3.77 11.66 21.15
CA ARG A 391 -4.45 11.46 22.44
C ARG A 391 -3.47 11.52 23.62
N TYR A 392 -2.24 11.04 23.46
CA TYR A 392 -1.21 11.19 24.49
C TYR A 392 -0.86 12.65 24.79
N GLU A 393 -1.02 13.56 23.81
CA GLU A 393 -0.89 15.01 24.02
C GLU A 393 -2.10 15.66 24.71
N GLY A 394 -3.13 14.89 25.08
CA GLY A 394 -4.32 15.37 25.76
C GLY A 394 -5.39 15.96 24.83
N LEU A 395 -5.27 15.78 23.51
CA LEU A 395 -6.30 16.23 22.57
C LEU A 395 -7.53 15.30 22.60
N LEU A 396 -8.68 15.88 22.94
CA LEU A 396 -9.97 15.20 22.86
C LEU A 396 -10.41 15.09 21.40
N LEU A 397 -10.21 13.91 20.82
CA LEU A 397 -10.49 13.61 19.41
C LEU A 397 -11.85 12.92 19.22
N GLU A 398 -12.92 13.52 19.72
CA GLU A 398 -14.28 12.96 19.65
C GLU A 398 -14.79 12.81 18.21
N TRP A 399 -14.41 13.74 17.32
CA TRP A 399 -14.78 13.72 15.89
C TRP A 399 -14.18 12.53 15.11
N VAL A 400 -13.15 11.87 15.65
CA VAL A 400 -12.44 10.81 14.93
C VAL A 400 -13.34 9.58 14.74
N GLN A 401 -14.10 9.17 15.76
CA GLN A 401 -14.96 7.99 15.63
C GLN A 401 -16.07 8.15 14.58
N PRO A 402 -16.84 9.25 14.53
CA PRO A 402 -17.82 9.44 13.46
C PRO A 402 -17.12 9.59 12.09
N ALA A 403 -15.95 10.25 12.01
CA ALA A 403 -15.20 10.31 10.75
C ALA A 403 -14.75 8.93 10.24
N ARG A 404 -14.29 8.05 11.13
CA ARG A 404 -13.94 6.66 10.79
C ARG A 404 -15.16 5.89 10.27
N ALA A 405 -16.30 6.02 10.94
CA ALA A 405 -17.54 5.39 10.52
C ALA A 405 -18.00 5.90 9.14
N CYS A 406 -18.00 7.22 8.92
CA CYS A 406 -18.34 7.83 7.63
C CYS A 406 -17.43 7.34 6.51
N LEU A 407 -16.11 7.31 6.75
CA LEU A 407 -15.14 6.84 5.75
C LEU A 407 -15.34 5.36 5.40
N LEU A 408 -15.56 4.51 6.40
CA LEU A 408 -15.80 3.08 6.20
C LEU A 408 -17.10 2.84 5.42
N LEU A 409 -18.20 3.48 5.83
CA LEU A 409 -19.49 3.37 5.15
C LEU A 409 -19.43 3.91 3.71
N ALA A 410 -18.73 5.02 3.48
CA ALA A 410 -18.53 5.56 2.14
C ALA A 410 -17.71 4.59 1.25
N ALA A 411 -16.67 3.95 1.81
CA ALA A 411 -15.85 2.99 1.09
C ALA A 411 -16.59 1.69 0.78
N MET A 412 -17.44 1.21 1.69
CA MET A 412 -18.36 0.09 1.45
C MET A 412 -19.36 0.47 0.35
N GLY A 413 -20.08 1.58 0.50
CA GLY A 413 -21.01 2.06 -0.51
C GLY A 413 -20.37 2.22 -1.89
N TRP A 414 -19.15 2.74 -1.96
CA TRP A 414 -18.40 2.84 -3.21
C TRP A 414 -18.05 1.48 -3.81
N SER A 415 -17.55 0.54 -3.00
CA SER A 415 -17.23 -0.83 -3.44
C SER A 415 -18.46 -1.55 -3.98
N LEU A 416 -19.60 -1.39 -3.30
CA LEU A 416 -20.88 -1.97 -3.70
C LEU A 416 -21.39 -1.37 -5.01
N LEU A 417 -21.29 -0.04 -5.17
CA LEU A 417 -21.65 0.64 -6.41
C LEU A 417 -20.80 0.15 -7.59
N LEU A 418 -19.50 -0.09 -7.39
CA LEU A 418 -18.62 -0.66 -8.41
C LEU A 418 -19.05 -2.09 -8.77
N GLY A 419 -19.32 -2.93 -7.77
CA GLY A 419 -19.81 -4.29 -7.96
C GLY A 419 -21.15 -4.34 -8.70
N TRP A 420 -22.11 -3.49 -8.28
CA TRP A 420 -23.42 -3.34 -8.93
C TRP A 420 -23.28 -2.93 -10.39
N ASN A 421 -22.51 -1.87 -10.67
CA ASN A 421 -22.30 -1.38 -12.03
C ASN A 421 -21.64 -2.43 -12.92
N ARG A 422 -20.74 -3.26 -12.37
CA ARG A 422 -20.11 -4.34 -13.11
C ARG A 422 -21.12 -5.45 -13.44
N LEU A 423 -21.86 -5.94 -12.44
CA LEU A 423 -22.89 -6.98 -12.64
C LEU A 423 -24.03 -6.53 -13.57
N SER A 424 -24.33 -5.23 -13.58
CA SER A 424 -25.37 -4.65 -14.45
C SER A 424 -25.03 -4.77 -15.95
N ARG A 425 -23.74 -4.88 -16.30
CA ARG A 425 -23.27 -5.01 -17.69
C ARG A 425 -23.39 -6.43 -18.25
N GLU A 426 -23.63 -7.41 -17.40
CA GLU A 426 -23.63 -8.85 -17.75
C GLU A 426 -25.01 -9.38 -18.19
N GLY A 427 -26.03 -8.53 -18.30
CA GLY A 427 -27.36 -8.93 -18.79
C GLY A 427 -28.08 -9.99 -17.94
N LEU A 428 -27.81 -10.02 -16.63
CA LEU A 428 -28.33 -11.05 -15.71
C LEU A 428 -29.84 -10.92 -15.44
N SER A 429 -30.53 -12.04 -15.18
CA SER A 429 -31.89 -12.02 -14.66
C SER A 429 -31.97 -11.39 -13.27
N GLN A 430 -33.12 -10.80 -12.91
CA GLN A 430 -33.30 -10.10 -11.63
C GLN A 430 -32.94 -10.96 -10.41
N VAL A 431 -33.35 -12.23 -10.40
CA VAL A 431 -33.05 -13.18 -9.31
C VAL A 431 -31.55 -13.40 -9.15
N ARG A 432 -30.85 -13.70 -10.26
CA ARG A 432 -29.40 -13.96 -10.23
C ARG A 432 -28.61 -12.73 -9.85
N ARG A 433 -29.02 -11.56 -10.35
CA ARG A 433 -28.44 -10.29 -9.98
C ARG A 433 -28.59 -10.06 -8.46
N GLY A 434 -29.80 -10.25 -7.92
CA GLY A 434 -30.06 -10.16 -6.49
C GLY A 434 -29.17 -11.08 -5.65
N SER A 435 -29.06 -12.36 -6.02
CA SER A 435 -28.18 -13.32 -5.33
C SER A 435 -26.69 -12.95 -5.43
N ALA A 436 -26.24 -12.48 -6.59
CA ALA A 436 -24.86 -12.05 -6.80
C ALA A 436 -24.51 -10.81 -5.95
N ILE A 437 -25.44 -9.85 -5.85
CA ILE A 437 -25.29 -8.67 -4.99
C ILE A 437 -25.32 -9.06 -3.52
N ALA A 438 -26.19 -9.99 -3.11
CA ALA A 438 -26.21 -10.49 -1.74
C ALA A 438 -24.84 -11.09 -1.33
N CYS A 439 -24.19 -11.83 -2.24
CA CYS A 439 -22.84 -12.35 -2.00
C CYS A 439 -21.79 -11.23 -1.86
N LEU A 440 -21.89 -10.16 -2.66
CA LEU A 440 -21.02 -8.98 -2.53
C LEU A 440 -21.26 -8.21 -1.23
N LEU A 441 -22.52 -8.02 -0.85
CA LEU A 441 -22.89 -7.41 0.43
C LEU A 441 -22.37 -8.20 1.62
N LEU A 442 -22.44 -9.53 1.54
CA LEU A 442 -21.86 -10.39 2.58
C LEU A 442 -20.34 -10.24 2.64
N ALA A 443 -19.66 -10.19 1.49
CA ALA A 443 -18.22 -9.99 1.44
C ALA A 443 -17.79 -8.64 2.04
N GLU A 444 -18.47 -7.55 1.68
CA GLU A 444 -18.21 -6.23 2.26
C GLU A 444 -18.60 -6.15 3.73
N GLY A 445 -19.72 -6.76 4.11
CA GLY A 445 -20.18 -6.83 5.49
C GLY A 445 -19.19 -7.56 6.40
N MET A 446 -18.54 -8.63 5.92
CA MET A 446 -17.47 -9.32 6.67
C MET A 446 -16.27 -8.41 6.94
N VAL A 447 -15.83 -7.63 5.94
CA VAL A 447 -14.71 -6.68 6.10
C VAL A 447 -15.10 -5.51 6.99
N GLY A 448 -16.30 -4.96 6.79
CA GLY A 448 -16.85 -3.89 7.63
C GLY A 448 -17.00 -4.32 9.09
N PHE A 449 -17.46 -5.55 9.33
CA PHE A 449 -17.53 -6.13 10.67
C PHE A 449 -16.16 -6.29 11.32
N GLY A 450 -15.14 -6.71 10.56
CA GLY A 450 -13.76 -6.74 11.04
C GLY A 450 -13.28 -5.37 11.55
N TRP A 451 -13.44 -4.32 10.75
CA TRP A 451 -13.11 -2.95 11.19
C TRP A 451 -13.99 -2.47 12.34
N TRP A 452 -15.26 -2.87 12.37
CA TRP A 452 -16.15 -2.51 13.46
C TRP A 452 -15.70 -3.10 14.79
N LEU A 453 -15.27 -4.37 14.80
CA LEU A 453 -14.71 -5.04 15.97
C LEU A 453 -13.51 -4.26 16.51
N GLN A 454 -12.59 -3.81 15.65
CA GLN A 454 -11.41 -3.09 16.08
C GLN A 454 -11.73 -1.74 16.76
N PHE A 455 -12.66 -0.96 16.19
CA PHE A 455 -12.87 0.42 16.63
C PHE A 455 -13.97 0.60 17.68
N TRP A 456 -14.95 -0.30 17.72
CA TRP A 456 -16.12 -0.20 18.61
C TRP A 456 -16.44 -1.50 19.34
N GLY A 457 -16.12 -2.67 18.78
CA GLY A 457 -16.49 -3.95 19.40
C GLY A 457 -15.54 -4.42 20.51
N TRP A 458 -14.25 -4.16 20.36
CA TRP A 458 -13.18 -4.55 21.29
C TRP A 458 -12.50 -3.35 21.98
N ALA A 459 -12.94 -2.14 21.63
CA ALA A 459 -12.34 -0.88 22.07
C ALA A 459 -12.73 -0.48 23.49
#